data_AF-A0A354HWW5-F1
#
_entry.id   AF-A0A354HWW5-F1
#
_cell.length_a   1.000
_cell.length_b   1.000
_cell.length_c   1.000
_cell.angle_alpha   90.00
_cell.angle_beta   90.00
_cell.angle_gamma   90.00
#
_symmetry.space_group_name_H-M   'P 1'
#
loop_
_entity.id
_entity.type
_entity.pdbx_description
1 polymer ?
#
loop_
_entity_poly.entity_id
_entity_poly.type
_entity_poly.pdbx_seq_one_letter_code
_entity_poly.pdbx_strand_id
1 'polypeptide(L)'
;MDQELKKNLANDPDGLLTYEYIANHIGGCDDIMDDLVDNMILVDTTGQFLVSAARYLYAIDPEKYSAHINKLIATAIEKDRERRYIGDLLQSIWGADYADRVDELNSTDDNFRRIYKRMFPVAGL
;
A
#
# COMPACT_ATOMS: atom_id res chain seq x y z
N MET A 1 3.17 7.99 -18.02
CA MET A 1 2.28 9.12 -17.67
C MET A 1 2.62 10.35 -18.52
N ASP A 2 1.61 11.02 -19.11
CA ASP A 2 1.85 12.26 -19.88
C ASP A 2 2.26 13.44 -18.98
N GLN A 3 2.83 14.49 -19.58
CA GLN A 3 3.40 15.61 -18.83
C GLN A 3 2.36 16.47 -18.09
N GLU A 4 1.15 16.60 -18.63
CA GLU A 4 0.10 17.41 -18.02
C GLU A 4 -0.46 16.70 -16.79
N LEU A 5 -0.77 15.41 -16.93
CA LEU A 5 -1.20 14.57 -15.83
C LEU A 5 -0.14 14.51 -14.73
N LYS A 6 1.13 14.31 -15.10
CA LYS A 6 2.25 14.30 -14.14
C LYS A 6 2.34 15.60 -13.36
N LYS A 7 2.19 16.74 -14.03
CA LYS A 7 2.23 18.05 -13.36
C LYS A 7 1.06 18.23 -12.41
N ASN A 8 -0.13 17.76 -12.79
CA ASN A 8 -1.32 17.85 -11.95
C ASN A 8 -1.17 16.98 -10.69
N LEU A 9 -0.76 15.72 -10.85
CA LEU A 9 -0.58 14.78 -9.73
C LEU A 9 0.64 15.09 -8.86
N ALA A 10 1.67 15.77 -9.37
CA ALA A 10 2.81 16.20 -8.55
C ALA A 10 2.49 17.37 -7.62
N ASN A 11 1.41 18.12 -7.88
CA ASN A 11 0.93 19.18 -6.99
C ASN A 11 -0.04 18.66 -5.91
N ASP A 12 -0.20 17.34 -5.84
CA ASP A 12 -1.00 16.66 -4.84
C ASP A 12 -0.39 16.88 -3.45
N PRO A 13 -1.12 17.53 -2.51
CA PRO A 13 -0.56 17.86 -1.20
C PRO A 13 -0.41 16.64 -0.29
N ASP A 14 -1.16 15.57 -0.52
CA ASP A 14 -1.25 14.44 0.41
C ASP A 14 -1.31 13.04 -0.23
N GLY A 15 -1.41 12.94 -1.55
CA GLY A 15 -1.47 11.67 -2.29
C GLY A 15 -2.88 11.22 -2.68
N LEU A 16 -3.91 12.00 -2.32
CA LEU A 16 -5.30 11.70 -2.64
C LEU A 16 -5.56 11.71 -4.16
N LEU A 17 -5.03 12.69 -4.89
CA LEU A 17 -5.33 12.86 -6.32
C LEU A 17 -4.83 11.67 -7.14
N THR A 18 -3.66 11.14 -6.77
CA THR A 18 -3.10 9.98 -7.46
C THR A 18 -3.92 8.71 -7.18
N TYR A 19 -4.36 8.54 -5.93
CA TYR A 19 -5.26 7.45 -5.56
C TYR A 19 -6.60 7.54 -6.32
N GLU A 20 -7.23 8.71 -6.34
CA GLU A 20 -8.49 8.93 -7.07
C GLU A 20 -8.33 8.70 -8.56
N TYR A 21 -7.20 9.11 -9.15
CA TYR A 21 -6.91 8.83 -10.54
C TYR A 21 -6.87 7.34 -10.84
N ILE A 22 -6.14 6.55 -10.02
CA ILE A 22 -6.10 5.09 -10.14
C ILE A 22 -7.51 4.50 -10.01
N ALA A 23 -8.27 4.89 -8.98
CA ALA A 23 -9.59 4.34 -8.73
C ALA A 23 -10.59 4.62 -9.86
N ASN A 24 -10.51 5.80 -10.49
CA ASN A 24 -11.40 6.19 -11.58
C ASN A 24 -11.00 5.60 -12.94
N HIS A 25 -9.76 5.13 -13.10
CA HIS A 25 -9.21 4.65 -14.38
C HIS A 25 -8.66 3.22 -14.32
N ILE A 26 -9.02 2.45 -13.28
CA ILE A 26 -8.52 1.10 -13.10
C ILE A 26 -8.78 0.22 -14.34
N GLY A 27 -7.77 -0.53 -14.77
CA GLY A 27 -7.79 -1.32 -16.01
C GLY A 27 -7.57 -0.50 -17.30
N GLY A 28 -7.62 0.83 -17.24
CA GLY A 28 -7.31 1.74 -18.34
C GLY A 28 -5.99 2.51 -18.17
N CYS A 29 -5.36 2.44 -17.00
CA CYS A 29 -4.10 3.13 -16.67
C CYS A 29 -2.95 2.17 -16.32
N ASP A 30 -3.08 0.88 -16.64
CA ASP A 30 -2.08 -0.15 -16.27
C ASP A 30 -0.70 0.11 -16.88
N ASP A 31 -0.65 0.71 -18.07
CA ASP A 31 0.57 1.07 -18.80
C ASP A 31 1.37 2.18 -18.11
N ILE A 32 0.73 2.94 -17.22
CA ILE A 32 1.34 4.03 -16.45
C ILE A 32 1.31 3.76 -14.93
N MET A 33 0.94 2.55 -14.50
CA MET A 33 0.75 2.24 -13.08
C MET A 33 2.04 2.43 -12.26
N ASP A 34 3.20 2.09 -12.81
CA ASP A 34 4.50 2.31 -12.16
C ASP A 34 4.73 3.81 -11.85
N ASP A 35 4.45 4.69 -12.82
CA ASP A 35 4.58 6.14 -12.65
C ASP A 35 3.62 6.67 -11.59
N LEU A 36 2.40 6.13 -11.53
CA LEU A 36 1.39 6.52 -10.55
C LEU A 36 1.81 6.10 -9.13
N VAL A 37 2.29 4.87 -8.97
CA VAL A 37 2.80 4.37 -7.68
C VAL A 37 4.02 5.18 -7.22
N ASP A 38 4.94 5.50 -8.12
CA ASP A 38 6.09 6.36 -7.79
C ASP A 38 5.66 7.75 -7.35
N ASN A 39 4.64 8.34 -8.01
CA ASN A 39 4.10 9.61 -7.58
C ASN A 39 3.48 9.51 -6.18
N MET A 40 2.65 8.49 -5.90
CA MET A 40 2.09 8.28 -4.55
C MET A 40 3.19 8.17 -3.48
N ILE A 41 4.25 7.42 -3.78
CA ILE A 41 5.40 7.28 -2.89
C ILE A 41 6.11 8.61 -2.68
N LEU A 42 6.08 9.53 -3.64
CA LEU A 42 6.64 10.87 -3.44
C LEU A 42 5.75 11.73 -2.55
N VAL A 43 4.45 11.81 -2.85
CA VAL A 43 3.54 12.82 -2.27
C VAL A 43 2.87 12.40 -0.96
N ASP A 44 2.51 11.12 -0.79
CA ASP A 44 1.89 10.65 0.45
C ASP A 44 2.94 10.47 1.52
N THR A 45 3.16 11.49 2.34
CA THR A 45 4.17 11.48 3.41
C THR A 45 3.77 10.67 4.64
N THR A 46 2.51 10.27 4.75
CA THR A 46 1.95 9.59 5.94
C THR A 46 1.81 8.09 5.75
N GLY A 47 1.65 7.64 4.51
CA GLY A 47 1.33 6.26 4.14
C GLY A 47 -0.17 5.94 4.13
N GLN A 48 -1.05 6.92 4.41
CA GLN A 48 -2.50 6.74 4.42
C GLN A 48 -3.04 6.27 3.05
N PHE A 49 -2.66 6.96 1.99
CA PHE A 49 -3.12 6.65 0.65
C PHE A 49 -2.32 5.50 0.04
N LEU A 50 -1.07 5.28 0.43
CA LEU A 50 -0.34 4.05 0.11
C LEU A 50 -1.07 2.81 0.63
N VAL A 51 -1.53 2.82 1.90
CA VAL A 51 -2.36 1.75 2.47
C VAL A 51 -3.68 1.60 1.70
N SER A 52 -4.35 2.72 1.42
CA SER A 52 -5.64 2.72 0.73
C SER A 52 -5.52 2.14 -0.69
N ALA A 53 -4.50 2.54 -1.44
CA ALA A 53 -4.22 2.02 -2.78
C ALA A 53 -3.85 0.53 -2.75
N ALA A 54 -3.03 0.09 -1.79
CA ALA A 54 -2.68 -1.32 -1.66
C ALA A 54 -3.93 -2.20 -1.44
N ARG A 55 -4.83 -1.78 -0.54
CA ARG A 55 -6.11 -2.46 -0.29
C ARG A 55 -7.00 -2.48 -1.53
N TYR A 56 -7.08 -1.35 -2.21
CA TYR A 56 -7.88 -1.21 -3.42
C TYR A 56 -7.39 -2.15 -4.52
N LEU A 57 -6.12 -2.11 -4.87
CA LEU A 57 -5.54 -2.97 -5.92
C LEU A 57 -5.66 -4.45 -5.58
N TYR A 58 -5.47 -4.81 -4.30
CA TYR A 58 -5.65 -6.19 -3.84
C TYR A 58 -7.10 -6.67 -4.02
N ALA A 59 -8.09 -5.81 -3.77
CA ALA A 59 -9.50 -6.15 -3.94
C ALA A 59 -9.91 -6.26 -5.42
N ILE A 60 -9.21 -5.58 -6.33
CA ILE A 60 -9.46 -5.65 -7.78
C ILE A 60 -8.84 -6.92 -8.38
N ASP A 61 -7.53 -7.08 -8.25
CA ASP A 61 -6.79 -8.22 -8.82
C ASP A 61 -5.41 -8.36 -8.12
N PRO A 62 -5.31 -9.22 -7.09
CA PRO A 62 -4.09 -9.32 -6.30
C PRO A 62 -2.93 -9.96 -7.06
N GLU A 63 -3.20 -10.77 -8.08
CA GLU A 63 -2.16 -11.41 -8.89
C GLU A 63 -1.56 -10.40 -9.88
N LYS A 64 -2.44 -9.71 -10.63
CA LYS A 64 -2.04 -8.70 -11.62
C LYS A 64 -1.27 -7.55 -11.00
N TYR A 65 -1.71 -7.04 -9.86
CA TYR A 65 -1.09 -5.87 -9.22
C TYR A 65 -0.07 -6.22 -8.13
N SER A 66 0.30 -7.50 -7.99
CA SER A 66 1.17 -8.00 -6.91
C SER A 66 2.44 -7.17 -6.68
N ALA A 67 3.15 -6.78 -7.74
CA ALA A 67 4.35 -5.96 -7.65
C ALA A 67 4.07 -4.55 -7.06
N HIS A 68 3.00 -3.91 -7.54
CA HIS A 68 2.57 -2.58 -7.08
C HIS A 68 2.08 -2.62 -5.64
N ILE A 69 1.25 -3.62 -5.29
CA ILE A 69 0.75 -3.83 -3.92
C ILE A 69 1.93 -3.99 -2.96
N ASN A 70 2.91 -4.85 -3.29
CA ASN A 70 4.08 -5.07 -2.45
C ASN A 70 4.89 -3.79 -2.22
N LYS A 71 5.08 -2.99 -3.26
CA LYS A 71 5.81 -1.72 -3.19
C LYS A 71 5.07 -0.70 -2.32
N LEU A 72 3.76 -0.54 -2.51
CA LEU A 72 2.91 0.35 -1.72
C LEU A 72 2.94 -0.02 -0.24
N ILE A 73 2.77 -1.31 0.09
CA ILE A 73 2.82 -1.79 1.48
C ILE A 73 4.20 -1.55 2.10
N ALA A 74 5.28 -1.90 1.40
CA ALA A 74 6.64 -1.73 1.90
C ALA A 74 6.93 -0.25 2.24
N THR A 75 6.54 0.69 1.38
CA THR A 75 6.71 2.12 1.64
C THR A 75 5.77 2.62 2.73
N ALA A 76 4.52 2.15 2.78
CA ALA A 76 3.58 2.52 3.84
C ALA A 76 4.12 2.17 5.24
N ILE A 77 4.75 1.00 5.40
CA ILE A 77 5.41 0.59 6.65
C ILE A 77 6.46 1.61 7.10
N GLU A 78 7.20 2.21 6.17
CA GLU A 78 8.24 3.18 6.48
C GLU A 78 7.66 4.55 6.87
N LYS A 79 6.59 4.97 6.19
CA LYS A 79 5.97 6.28 6.38
C LYS A 79 4.99 6.35 7.55
N ASP A 80 4.22 5.28 7.79
CA ASP A 80 3.28 5.20 8.90
C ASP A 80 4.00 4.85 10.22
N ARG A 81 4.78 5.83 10.70
CA ARG A 81 5.59 5.71 11.93
C ARG A 81 4.72 5.47 13.16
N GLU A 82 3.55 6.08 13.19
CA GLU A 82 2.60 6.02 14.29
C GLU A 82 1.64 4.82 14.21
N ARG A 83 1.74 4.02 13.14
CA ARG A 83 0.97 2.78 12.95
C ARG A 83 -0.54 3.04 12.89
N ARG A 84 -0.91 4.19 12.32
CA ARG A 84 -2.31 4.63 12.21
C ARG A 84 -3.09 3.87 11.14
N TYR A 85 -2.39 3.36 10.11
CA TYR A 85 -3.01 2.85 8.89
C TYR A 85 -2.55 1.43 8.54
N ILE A 86 -1.27 1.08 8.74
CA ILE A 86 -0.72 -0.22 8.31
C ILE A 86 -1.37 -1.42 9.01
N GLY A 87 -1.98 -1.22 10.19
CA GLY A 87 -2.75 -2.25 10.88
C GLY A 87 -3.94 -2.75 10.07
N ASP A 88 -4.58 -1.87 9.28
CA ASP A 88 -5.75 -2.21 8.46
C ASP A 88 -5.43 -3.19 7.32
N LEU A 89 -4.16 -3.29 6.95
CA LEU A 89 -3.70 -4.21 5.92
C LEU A 89 -3.75 -5.67 6.38
N LEU A 90 -3.59 -5.94 7.69
CA LEU A 90 -3.51 -7.30 8.22
C LEU A 90 -4.72 -8.14 7.79
N GLN A 91 -5.92 -7.65 8.07
CA GLN A 91 -7.16 -8.32 7.66
C GLN A 91 -7.47 -8.15 6.17
N SER A 92 -7.19 -6.96 5.61
CA SER A 92 -7.59 -6.64 4.23
C SER A 92 -6.80 -7.42 3.17
N ILE A 93 -5.54 -7.74 3.45
CA ILE A 93 -4.65 -8.44 2.52
C ILE A 93 -4.54 -9.92 2.90
N TRP A 94 -4.32 -10.24 4.18
CA TRP A 94 -4.07 -11.63 4.59
C TRP A 94 -5.30 -12.34 5.16
N GLY A 95 -6.45 -11.70 5.18
CA GLY A 95 -7.73 -12.29 5.60
C GLY A 95 -8.02 -12.12 7.10
N ALA A 96 -9.27 -12.30 7.49
CA ALA A 96 -9.72 -12.14 8.89
C ALA A 96 -9.10 -13.16 9.86
N ASP A 97 -8.65 -14.28 9.32
CA ASP A 97 -8.00 -15.39 10.01
C ASP A 97 -6.47 -15.24 10.09
N TYR A 98 -5.90 -14.08 9.70
CA TYR A 98 -4.45 -13.87 9.70
C TYR A 98 -3.80 -14.19 11.05
N ALA A 99 -4.52 -13.94 12.15
CA ALA A 99 -4.05 -14.15 13.53
C ALA A 99 -3.83 -15.64 13.85
N ASP A 100 -4.56 -16.55 13.19
CA ASP A 100 -4.42 -17.99 13.34
C ASP A 100 -3.29 -18.54 12.45
N ARG A 101 -2.84 -17.76 11.46
CA ARG A 101 -1.81 -18.13 10.47
C ARG A 101 -0.50 -17.34 10.62
N VAL A 102 -0.26 -16.75 11.78
CA VAL A 102 0.89 -15.84 12.02
C VAL A 102 2.23 -16.50 11.72
N ASP A 103 2.45 -17.75 12.15
CA ASP A 103 3.73 -18.44 11.93
C ASP A 103 3.99 -18.73 10.45
N GLU A 104 2.97 -19.18 9.73
CA GLU A 104 3.00 -19.39 8.29
C GLU A 104 3.32 -18.08 7.58
N LEU A 105 2.49 -17.05 7.79
CA LEU A 105 2.59 -15.76 7.11
C LEU A 105 3.91 -15.04 7.43
N ASN A 106 4.42 -15.13 8.67
CA ASN A 106 5.73 -14.58 9.02
C ASN A 106 6.87 -15.24 8.24
N SER A 107 6.74 -16.52 7.91
CA SER A 107 7.76 -17.29 7.19
C SER A 107 7.71 -17.07 5.68
N THR A 108 6.54 -16.76 5.11
CA THR A 108 6.34 -16.67 3.66
C THR A 108 6.20 -15.25 3.12
N ASP A 109 5.88 -14.26 3.96
CA ASP A 109 5.58 -12.89 3.52
C ASP A 109 6.36 -11.85 4.36
N ASP A 110 7.28 -11.13 3.71
CA ASP A 110 8.10 -10.09 4.35
C ASP A 110 7.27 -8.90 4.83
N ASN A 111 6.28 -8.48 4.03
CA ASN A 111 5.43 -7.34 4.36
C ASN A 111 4.54 -7.66 5.56
N PHE A 112 3.92 -8.85 5.59
CA PHE A 112 3.18 -9.32 6.76
C PHE A 112 4.06 -9.31 7.99
N ARG A 113 5.23 -9.96 7.93
CA ARG A 113 6.17 -10.06 9.06
C ARG A 113 6.57 -8.70 9.60
N ARG A 114 6.85 -7.74 8.72
CA ARG A 114 7.22 -6.37 9.10
C ARG A 114 6.06 -5.62 9.77
N ILE A 115 4.84 -5.72 9.25
CA ILE A 115 3.65 -5.10 9.87
C ILE A 115 3.36 -5.76 11.20
N TYR A 116 3.28 -7.09 11.24
CA TYR A 116 2.94 -7.85 12.44
C TYR A 116 3.90 -7.54 13.59
N LYS A 117 5.21 -7.53 13.34
CA LYS A 117 6.23 -7.14 14.33
C LYS A 117 6.05 -5.72 14.87
N ARG A 118 5.57 -4.78 14.05
CA ARG A 118 5.32 -3.38 14.48
C ARG A 118 4.03 -3.24 15.26
N MET A 119 2.98 -3.98 14.91
CA MET A 119 1.70 -3.94 15.60
C MET A 119 1.73 -4.69 16.93
N PHE A 120 2.47 -5.79 16.99
CA PHE A 120 2.59 -6.66 18.15
C PHE A 120 4.06 -6.80 18.57
N PRO A 121 4.70 -5.72 19.06
CA PRO A 121 6.06 -5.81 19.56
C PRO A 121 6.10 -6.80 20.73
N VAL A 122 7.05 -7.74 20.70
CA VAL A 122 7.32 -8.60 21.87
C VAL A 122 7.67 -7.66 23.02
N ALA A 123 6.88 -7.69 24.09
CA ALA A 123 7.20 -6.96 25.30
C ALA A 123 8.62 -7.34 25.71
N GLY A 124 9.52 -6.36 25.83
CA GLY A 124 10.91 -6.61 26.17
C GLY A 124 11.00 -7.42 27.46
N LEU A 125 11.80 -8.49 27.43
CA LEU A 125 12.40 -9.10 28.61
C LEU A 125 13.28 -8.07 29.34
#